data_AF-A0A258V7Q2-F1
#
_entry.id   AF-A0A258V7Q2-F1
#
_cell.length_a   1.000
_cell.length_b   1.000
_cell.length_c   1.000
_cell.angle_alpha   90.00
_cell.angle_beta   90.00
_cell.angle_gamma   90.00
#
_symmetry.space_group_name_H-M   'P 1'
#
loop_
_entity.id
_entity.type
_entity.pdbx_description
1 polymer ?
#
loop_
_entity_poly.entity_id
_entity_poly.type
_entity_poly.pdbx_seq_one_letter_code
_entity_poly.pdbx_strand_id
1 'polypeptide(L)'
;MKKSPVSPSFLKQRARQIKKEKSLTQHQALDEAAKELGHSNYKNFLNILDMGQPQPKPATEDQMQALWLDKQKVMTKKLYAVQPLFENFKIPFHDLFNTLNENKNSKDTVQSICEKSALKEYLELYFLIDALRDEEGEIDDYTPYHVAKKASLKNVIYKFKKGKIFVEGEYDLKLEFGFEYDKDDKHPTFQDEEMSGYFELTLDSDKNISIEDMDIGHNF
;
A
#
# COMPACT_ATOMS: atom_id res chain seq x y z
N MET A 1 18.60 26.55 -4.18
CA MET A 1 18.87 25.18 -4.64
C MET A 1 17.53 24.47 -4.74
N LYS A 2 17.10 24.01 -5.92
CA LYS A 2 15.90 23.18 -6.05
C LYS A 2 16.22 21.84 -5.36
N LYS A 3 15.69 21.64 -4.14
CA LYS A 3 15.73 20.33 -3.49
C LYS A 3 14.80 19.43 -4.29
N SER A 4 15.29 18.25 -4.70
CA SER A 4 14.43 17.25 -5.32
C SER A 4 13.24 16.99 -4.38
N PRO A 5 12.00 16.94 -4.91
CA PRO A 5 10.84 16.63 -4.09
C PRO A 5 11.04 15.28 -3.42
N VAL A 6 10.93 15.25 -2.11
CA VAL A 6 10.93 14.01 -1.33
C VAL A 6 9.59 13.32 -1.55
N SER A 7 9.56 11.99 -1.62
CA SER A 7 8.31 11.27 -1.85
C SER A 7 7.28 11.55 -0.72
N PRO A 8 5.98 11.66 -1.05
CA PRO A 8 4.89 11.74 -0.09
C PRO A 8 4.93 10.63 0.93
N SER A 9 5.31 9.41 0.52
CA SER A 9 5.44 8.26 1.40
C SER A 9 6.50 8.48 2.47
N PHE A 10 7.68 9.03 2.12
CA PHE A 10 8.71 9.37 3.10
C PHE A 10 8.25 10.45 4.09
N LEU A 11 7.55 11.48 3.60
CA LEU A 11 7.01 12.53 4.48
C LEU A 11 5.96 11.96 5.43
N LYS A 12 5.02 11.15 4.94
CA LYS A 12 4.00 10.51 5.78
C LYS A 12 4.64 9.54 6.79
N GLN A 13 5.68 8.80 6.42
CA GLN A 13 6.46 7.95 7.34
C GLN A 13 7.11 8.79 8.46
N ARG A 14 7.74 9.91 8.11
CA ARG A 14 8.33 10.83 9.08
C ARG A 14 7.27 11.46 9.98
N ALA A 15 6.11 11.82 9.42
CA ALA A 15 4.96 12.30 10.17
C ALA A 15 4.51 11.28 11.21
N ARG A 16 4.48 9.98 10.89
CA ARG A 16 4.12 8.94 11.88
C ARG A 16 5.14 8.81 13.01
N GLN A 17 6.44 8.90 12.72
CA GLN A 17 7.47 8.94 13.77
C GLN A 17 7.24 10.13 14.70
N ILE A 18 7.04 11.32 14.13
CA ILE A 18 6.77 12.55 14.87
C ILE A 18 5.46 12.42 15.69
N LYS A 19 4.42 11.81 15.12
CA LYS A 19 3.14 11.55 15.79
C LYS A 19 3.35 10.68 17.04
N LYS A 20 4.13 9.60 16.93
CA LYS A 20 4.46 8.67 18.04
C LYS A 20 5.37 9.35 19.08
N GLU A 21 6.37 10.12 18.64
CA GLU A 21 7.33 10.81 19.52
C GLU A 21 6.70 11.97 20.30
N LYS A 22 5.82 12.74 19.65
CA LYS A 22 5.28 14.01 20.18
C LYS A 22 3.79 13.95 20.55
N SER A 23 3.14 12.79 20.42
CA SER A 23 1.71 12.60 20.66
C SER A 23 0.82 13.63 19.93
N LEU A 24 1.16 13.92 18.67
CA LEU A 24 0.44 14.89 17.83
C LEU A 24 -0.75 14.26 17.12
N THR A 25 -1.66 15.08 16.60
CA THR A 25 -2.65 14.63 15.62
C THR A 25 -1.97 14.38 14.26
N GLN A 26 -2.57 13.55 13.40
CA GLN A 26 -2.02 13.21 12.08
C GLN A 26 -1.69 14.46 11.24
N HIS A 27 -2.63 15.41 11.17
CA HIS A 27 -2.44 16.66 10.43
C HIS A 27 -1.25 17.47 10.95
N GLN A 28 -1.12 17.60 12.28
CA GLN A 28 0.01 18.31 12.88
C GLN A 28 1.34 17.61 12.60
N ALA A 29 1.34 16.28 12.63
CA ALA A 29 2.54 15.51 12.37
C ALA A 29 2.99 15.60 10.89
N LEU A 30 2.03 15.66 9.95
CA LEU A 30 2.29 15.90 8.52
C LEU A 30 2.86 17.30 8.28
N ASP A 31 2.32 18.32 8.95
CA ASP A 31 2.86 19.68 8.87
C ASP A 31 4.28 19.77 9.43
N GLU A 32 4.57 19.11 10.54
CA GLU A 32 5.91 19.07 11.14
C GLU A 32 6.90 18.32 10.23
N ALA A 33 6.52 17.18 9.66
CA ALA A 33 7.35 16.47 8.69
C ALA A 33 7.62 17.30 7.42
N ALA A 34 6.61 18.02 6.92
CA ALA A 34 6.78 18.92 5.79
C ALA A 34 7.76 20.07 6.11
N LYS A 35 7.70 20.63 7.32
CA LYS A 35 8.64 21.66 7.78
C LYS A 35 10.07 21.16 7.90
N GLU A 36 10.28 19.94 8.40
CA GLU A 36 11.62 19.32 8.45
C GLU A 36 12.25 19.21 7.05
N LEU A 37 11.43 19.00 6.02
CA LEU A 37 11.85 18.95 4.63
C LEU A 37 12.00 20.34 3.97
N GLY A 38 11.61 21.41 4.67
CA GLY A 38 11.74 22.80 4.23
C GLY A 38 10.50 23.38 3.54
N HIS A 39 9.34 22.75 3.69
CA HIS A 39 8.05 23.26 3.22
C HIS A 39 7.33 24.01 4.34
N SER A 40 6.40 24.92 4.01
CA SER A 40 5.70 25.70 5.05
C SER A 40 4.66 24.88 5.82
N ASN A 41 4.02 23.93 5.16
CA ASN A 41 3.06 22.96 5.71
C ASN A 41 2.85 21.81 4.71
N TYR A 42 2.07 20.80 5.08
CA TYR A 42 1.84 19.64 4.23
C TYR A 42 1.13 20.01 2.92
N LYS A 43 0.19 20.96 2.96
CA LYS A 43 -0.50 21.47 1.76
C LYS A 43 0.47 22.13 0.78
N ASN A 44 1.44 22.89 1.28
CA ASN A 44 2.46 23.52 0.46
C ASN A 44 3.38 22.48 -0.19
N PHE A 45 3.72 21.41 0.53
CA PHE A 45 4.43 20.27 -0.04
C PHE A 45 3.64 19.65 -1.20
N LEU A 46 2.35 19.32 -1.00
CA LEU A 46 1.49 18.76 -2.04
C LEU A 46 1.38 19.67 -3.27
N ASN A 47 1.19 20.98 -3.06
CA ASN A 47 1.10 21.93 -4.18
C ASN A 47 2.41 22.02 -4.98
N ILE A 48 3.57 21.93 -4.32
CA ILE A 48 4.87 21.95 -4.99
C ILE A 48 5.09 20.66 -5.81
N LEU A 49 4.60 19.52 -5.31
CA LEU A 49 4.61 18.27 -6.06
C LEU A 49 3.75 18.36 -7.30
N ASP A 50 2.51 18.82 -7.16
CA ASP A 50 1.54 18.92 -8.24
C ASP A 50 2.01 19.88 -9.36
N MET A 51 2.62 21.02 -9.00
CA MET A 51 3.21 21.96 -9.96
C MET A 51 4.41 21.39 -10.76
N GLY A 52 5.01 20.29 -10.31
CA GLY A 52 6.16 19.66 -10.97
C GLY A 52 5.81 18.48 -11.89
N GLN A 53 4.56 17.98 -11.83
CA GLN A 53 4.14 16.78 -12.53
C GLN A 53 3.68 17.09 -13.97
N PRO A 54 4.11 16.32 -14.98
CA PRO A 54 3.53 16.38 -16.31
C PRO A 54 2.04 16.01 -16.21
N GLN A 55 1.16 16.89 -16.66
CA GLN A 55 -0.26 16.57 -16.73
C GLN A 55 -0.46 15.35 -17.65
N PRO A 56 -1.26 14.37 -17.21
CA PRO A 56 -1.51 13.17 -18.01
C PRO A 56 -2.21 13.55 -19.33
N LYS A 57 -1.82 12.89 -20.42
CA LYS A 57 -2.46 13.10 -21.74
C LYS A 57 -3.93 12.66 -21.66
N PRO A 58 -4.89 13.47 -22.12
CA PRO A 58 -6.30 13.10 -22.04
C PRO A 58 -6.57 11.80 -22.79
N ALA A 59 -7.21 10.86 -22.11
CA ALA A 59 -7.67 9.59 -22.67
C ALA A 59 -9.04 9.71 -23.36
N THR A 60 -9.30 8.84 -24.34
CA THR A 60 -10.63 8.69 -24.95
C THR A 60 -11.55 7.85 -24.06
N GLU A 61 -12.87 7.92 -24.30
CA GLU A 61 -13.84 7.08 -23.58
C GLU A 61 -13.55 5.58 -23.76
N ASP A 62 -13.20 5.15 -24.97
CA ASP A 62 -12.84 3.76 -25.28
C ASP A 62 -11.61 3.30 -24.48
N GLN A 63 -10.61 4.16 -24.33
CA GLN A 63 -9.42 3.89 -23.52
C GLN A 63 -9.81 3.71 -22.05
N MET A 64 -10.61 4.64 -21.50
CA MET A 64 -11.10 4.55 -20.11
C MET A 64 -11.92 3.27 -19.87
N GLN A 65 -12.75 2.86 -20.83
CA GLN A 65 -13.51 1.61 -20.74
C GLN A 65 -12.59 0.38 -20.75
N ALA A 66 -11.54 0.37 -21.58
CA ALA A 66 -10.56 -0.71 -21.62
C ALA A 66 -9.80 -0.84 -20.29
N LEU A 67 -9.41 0.28 -19.69
CA LEU A 67 -8.76 0.31 -18.36
C LEU A 67 -9.66 -0.28 -17.28
N TRP A 68 -10.93 0.10 -17.26
CA TRP A 68 -11.91 -0.43 -16.31
C TRP A 68 -12.10 -1.95 -16.46
N LEU A 69 -12.19 -2.43 -17.70
CA LEU A 69 -12.26 -3.87 -17.99
C LEU A 69 -11.01 -4.62 -17.54
N ASP A 70 -9.83 -4.01 -17.69
CA ASP A 70 -8.58 -4.60 -17.22
C ASP A 70 -8.50 -4.63 -15.68
N LYS A 71 -8.89 -3.54 -14.99
CA LYS A 71 -9.04 -3.54 -13.52
C LYS A 71 -9.94 -4.70 -13.06
N GLN A 72 -11.11 -4.88 -13.70
CA GLN A 72 -12.03 -5.98 -13.39
C GLN A 72 -11.44 -7.37 -13.66
N LYS A 73 -10.74 -7.53 -14.78
CA LYS A 73 -10.12 -8.81 -15.16
C LYS A 73 -9.01 -9.19 -14.18
N VAL A 74 -8.17 -8.25 -13.77
CA VAL A 74 -7.14 -8.46 -12.75
C VAL A 74 -7.80 -8.82 -11.43
N MET A 75 -8.80 -8.04 -10.97
CA MET A 75 -9.51 -8.31 -9.72
C MET A 75 -10.15 -9.69 -9.73
N THR A 76 -10.86 -10.06 -10.79
CA THR A 76 -11.52 -11.37 -10.94
C THR A 76 -10.50 -12.50 -10.90
N LYS A 77 -9.43 -12.42 -11.71
CA LYS A 77 -8.38 -13.44 -11.75
C LYS A 77 -7.70 -13.61 -10.39
N LYS A 78 -7.50 -12.52 -9.66
CA LYS A 78 -6.84 -12.53 -8.35
C LYS A 78 -7.76 -13.00 -7.25
N LEU A 79 -9.05 -12.65 -7.26
CA LEU A 79 -10.08 -13.21 -6.37
C LEU A 79 -10.13 -14.73 -6.47
N TYR A 80 -10.12 -15.28 -7.70
CA TYR A 80 -10.03 -16.73 -7.92
C TYR A 80 -8.68 -17.33 -7.46
N ALA A 81 -7.60 -16.56 -7.43
CA ALA A 81 -6.30 -17.01 -6.95
C ALA A 81 -6.17 -16.96 -5.41
N VAL A 82 -6.93 -16.11 -4.72
CA VAL A 82 -6.92 -16.05 -3.24
C VAL A 82 -7.57 -17.30 -2.66
N GLN A 83 -8.65 -17.81 -3.29
CA GLN A 83 -9.44 -18.90 -2.73
C GLN A 83 -8.62 -20.18 -2.45
N PRO A 84 -7.75 -20.67 -3.35
CA PRO A 84 -6.87 -21.80 -3.05
C PRO A 84 -5.75 -21.46 -2.05
N LEU A 85 -5.28 -20.20 -2.02
CA LEU A 85 -4.31 -19.74 -1.02
C LEU A 85 -4.91 -19.76 0.38
N PHE A 86 -6.21 -19.45 0.52
CA PHE A 86 -6.96 -19.55 1.77
C PHE A 86 -7.16 -20.98 2.27
N GLU A 87 -7.22 -21.94 1.35
CA GLU A 87 -7.44 -23.36 1.65
C GLU A 87 -6.11 -24.10 1.91
N ASN A 88 -5.01 -23.68 1.29
CA ASN A 88 -3.72 -24.36 1.33
C ASN A 88 -2.61 -23.55 2.03
N PHE A 89 -2.94 -22.87 3.13
CA PHE A 89 -1.88 -22.31 3.97
C PHE A 89 -0.92 -23.42 4.42
N LYS A 90 0.39 -23.17 4.37
CA LYS A 90 1.43 -24.12 4.86
C LYS A 90 1.16 -24.58 6.29
N ILE A 91 0.64 -23.68 7.13
CA ILE A 91 0.05 -23.96 8.43
C ILE A 91 -1.41 -23.54 8.31
N PRO A 92 -2.38 -24.46 8.44
CA PRO A 92 -3.80 -24.10 8.35
C PRO A 92 -4.09 -22.88 9.21
N PHE A 93 -4.85 -21.92 8.67
CA PHE A 93 -5.02 -20.61 9.30
C PHE A 93 -5.53 -20.69 10.74
N HIS A 94 -6.38 -21.67 11.04
CA HIS A 94 -6.85 -21.95 12.39
C HIS A 94 -5.72 -22.46 13.31
N ASP A 95 -4.85 -23.33 12.81
CA ASP A 95 -3.72 -23.89 13.56
C ASP A 95 -2.62 -22.85 13.82
N LEU A 96 -2.51 -21.84 12.96
CA LEU A 96 -1.63 -20.69 13.16
C LEU A 96 -1.97 -19.97 14.47
N PHE A 97 -3.25 -19.71 14.75
CA PHE A 97 -3.67 -19.03 15.99
C PHE A 97 -3.40 -19.87 17.24
N ASN A 98 -3.58 -21.19 17.15
CA ASN A 98 -3.24 -22.10 18.25
C ASN A 98 -1.73 -22.07 18.55
N THR A 99 -0.91 -22.19 17.50
CA THR A 99 0.56 -22.17 17.63
C THR A 99 1.04 -20.82 18.17
N LEU A 100 0.47 -19.71 17.70
CA LEU A 100 0.81 -18.38 18.19
C LEU A 100 0.38 -18.17 19.64
N ASN A 101 -0.76 -18.72 20.07
CA ASN A 101 -1.21 -18.61 21.45
C ASN A 101 -0.30 -19.36 22.44
N GLU A 102 0.23 -20.51 22.04
CA GLU A 102 1.23 -21.25 22.81
C GLU A 102 2.56 -20.49 22.93
N ASN A 103 2.91 -19.70 21.90
CA ASN A 103 4.20 -19.00 21.80
C ASN A 103 4.12 -17.48 22.06
N LYS A 104 2.99 -16.98 22.55
CA LYS A 104 2.66 -15.54 22.65
C LYS A 104 3.63 -14.67 23.44
N ASN A 105 4.43 -15.28 24.32
CA ASN A 105 5.37 -14.57 25.20
C ASN A 105 6.72 -14.29 24.51
N SER A 106 7.00 -14.87 23.34
CA SER A 106 8.25 -14.68 22.61
C SER A 106 8.00 -13.95 21.29
N LYS A 107 8.47 -12.69 21.20
CA LYS A 107 8.32 -11.87 19.99
C LYS A 107 9.03 -12.52 18.79
N ASP A 108 10.24 -13.01 18.98
CA ASP A 108 11.05 -13.62 17.91
C ASP A 108 10.40 -14.92 17.42
N THR A 109 9.79 -15.69 18.32
CA THR A 109 9.07 -16.90 17.95
C THR A 109 7.80 -16.57 17.18
N VAL A 110 7.01 -15.57 17.62
CA VAL A 110 5.83 -15.09 16.89
C VAL A 110 6.21 -14.62 15.48
N GLN A 111 7.26 -13.81 15.36
CA GLN A 111 7.77 -13.35 14.08
C GLN A 111 8.13 -14.54 13.17
N SER A 112 8.92 -15.50 13.67
CA SER A 112 9.35 -16.66 12.89
C SER A 112 8.19 -17.57 12.45
N ILE A 113 7.17 -17.75 13.31
CA ILE A 113 5.98 -18.53 12.96
C ILE A 113 5.23 -17.85 11.81
N CYS A 114 5.00 -16.55 11.92
CA CYS A 114 4.29 -15.79 10.88
C CYS A 114 5.06 -15.77 9.55
N GLU A 115 6.39 -15.58 9.58
CA GLU A 115 7.23 -15.60 8.37
C GLU A 115 7.28 -16.96 7.67
N LYS A 116 7.17 -18.06 8.41
CA LYS A 116 7.13 -19.42 7.86
C LYS A 116 5.75 -19.83 7.35
N SER A 117 4.72 -19.08 7.74
CA SER A 117 3.35 -19.29 7.27
C SER A 117 3.15 -18.73 5.84
N ALA A 118 1.89 -18.67 5.37
CA ALA A 118 1.53 -17.98 4.13
C ALA A 118 0.89 -16.59 4.39
N LEU A 119 1.09 -16.04 5.60
CA LEU A 119 0.44 -14.80 6.03
C LEU A 119 0.91 -13.58 5.21
N LYS A 120 2.18 -13.53 4.83
CA LYS A 120 2.70 -12.43 4.01
C LYS A 120 2.03 -12.42 2.63
N GLU A 121 2.01 -13.57 1.96
CA GLU A 121 1.39 -13.72 0.64
C GLU A 121 -0.12 -13.43 0.68
N TYR A 122 -0.77 -13.81 1.78
CA TYR A 122 -2.17 -13.48 2.03
C TYR A 122 -2.39 -11.96 2.10
N LEU A 123 -1.57 -11.26 2.89
CA LEU A 123 -1.70 -9.81 3.04
C LEU A 123 -1.34 -9.08 1.74
N GLU A 124 -0.28 -9.49 1.02
CA GLU A 124 0.03 -8.92 -0.31
C GLU A 124 -1.18 -8.99 -1.26
N LEU A 125 -1.90 -10.11 -1.25
CA LEU A 125 -3.07 -10.27 -2.10
C LEU A 125 -4.27 -9.43 -1.63
N TYR A 126 -4.44 -9.27 -0.32
CA TYR A 126 -5.40 -8.33 0.25
C TYR A 126 -5.13 -6.89 -0.21
N PHE A 127 -3.89 -6.39 -0.04
CA PHE A 127 -3.50 -5.04 -0.45
C PHE A 127 -3.70 -4.80 -1.94
N LEU A 128 -3.42 -5.79 -2.78
CA LEU A 128 -3.67 -5.68 -4.22
C LEU A 128 -5.16 -5.56 -4.54
N ILE A 129 -6.02 -6.34 -3.88
CA ILE A 129 -7.47 -6.29 -4.10
C ILE A 129 -8.04 -4.96 -3.63
N ASP A 130 -7.58 -4.47 -2.49
CA ASP A 130 -7.94 -3.17 -1.94
C ASP A 130 -7.57 -2.03 -2.92
N ALA A 131 -6.32 -2.02 -3.38
CA ALA A 131 -5.84 -1.09 -4.40
C ALA A 131 -6.62 -1.15 -5.73
N LEU A 132 -7.09 -2.34 -6.14
CA LEU A 132 -7.88 -2.48 -7.36
C LEU A 132 -9.32 -1.94 -7.22
N ARG A 133 -9.83 -1.83 -5.98
CA ARG A 133 -11.12 -1.18 -5.73
C ARG A 133 -10.99 0.34 -5.77
N ASP A 134 -9.87 0.86 -5.25
CA ASP A 134 -9.53 2.29 -5.21
C ASP A 134 -10.72 3.16 -4.77
N GLU A 135 -11.44 2.76 -3.71
CA GLU A 135 -12.70 3.41 -3.32
C GLU A 135 -12.50 4.88 -2.92
N GLU A 136 -11.30 5.23 -2.46
CA GLU A 136 -10.91 6.59 -2.08
C GLU A 136 -10.27 7.38 -3.24
N GLY A 137 -10.03 6.75 -4.40
CA GLY A 137 -9.43 7.38 -5.59
C GLY A 137 -7.95 7.74 -5.43
N GLU A 138 -7.25 7.20 -4.43
CA GLU A 138 -5.86 7.58 -4.17
C GLU A 138 -4.92 7.18 -5.31
N ILE A 139 -5.18 6.08 -6.02
CA ILE A 139 -4.35 5.69 -7.18
C ILE A 139 -4.74 6.53 -8.40
N ASP A 140 -6.04 6.69 -8.64
CA ASP A 140 -6.55 7.43 -9.79
C ASP A 140 -6.20 8.94 -9.73
N ASP A 141 -6.05 9.52 -8.53
CA ASP A 141 -5.64 10.92 -8.34
C ASP A 141 -4.20 11.20 -8.78
N TYR A 142 -3.29 10.23 -8.65
CA TYR A 142 -1.87 10.40 -9.02
C TYR A 142 -1.51 9.75 -10.36
N THR A 143 -2.14 8.62 -10.68
CA THR A 143 -1.83 7.77 -11.84
C THR A 143 -3.12 7.26 -12.50
N PRO A 144 -3.93 8.15 -13.09
CA PRO A 144 -5.30 7.85 -13.53
C PRO A 144 -5.44 6.78 -14.61
N TYR A 145 -4.32 6.40 -15.25
CA TYR A 145 -4.30 5.46 -16.38
C TYR A 145 -3.55 4.17 -16.06
N HIS A 146 -3.25 3.93 -14.78
CA HIS A 146 -2.50 2.77 -14.37
C HIS A 146 -3.39 1.78 -13.61
N VAL A 147 -2.99 0.51 -13.67
CA VAL A 147 -3.66 -0.59 -12.97
C VAL A 147 -2.67 -1.24 -12.02
N ALA A 148 -3.05 -1.38 -10.75
CA ALA A 148 -2.27 -2.16 -9.80
C ALA A 148 -2.19 -3.63 -10.24
N LYS A 149 -0.98 -4.14 -10.46
CA LYS A 149 -0.75 -5.53 -10.89
C LYS A 149 -0.17 -6.41 -9.80
N LYS A 150 0.55 -5.81 -8.86
CA LYS A 150 1.23 -6.51 -7.79
C LYS A 150 1.34 -5.61 -6.56
N ALA A 151 1.13 -6.21 -5.39
CA ALA A 151 1.56 -5.64 -4.12
C ALA A 151 2.71 -6.48 -3.54
N SER A 152 3.62 -5.85 -2.82
CA SER A 152 4.67 -6.51 -2.05
C SER A 152 4.81 -5.89 -0.67
N LEU A 153 5.01 -6.70 0.37
CA LEU A 153 5.23 -6.19 1.72
C LEU A 153 6.70 -6.22 2.12
N LYS A 154 7.15 -5.18 2.80
CA LYS A 154 8.51 -4.98 3.32
C LYS A 154 8.45 -4.63 4.80
N ASN A 155 9.56 -4.91 5.51
CA ASN A 155 9.74 -4.53 6.92
C ASN A 155 8.57 -4.94 7.84
N VAL A 156 7.97 -6.11 7.58
CA VAL A 156 6.76 -6.57 8.25
C VAL A 156 7.08 -7.11 9.64
N ILE A 157 6.39 -6.58 10.65
CA ILE A 157 6.52 -6.98 12.06
C ILE A 157 5.19 -7.58 12.53
N TYR A 158 5.26 -8.77 13.11
CA TYR A 158 4.12 -9.48 13.66
C TYR A 158 4.13 -9.47 15.20
N LYS A 159 2.97 -9.19 15.81
CA LYS A 159 2.77 -9.33 17.27
C LYS A 159 1.48 -10.10 17.53
N PHE A 160 1.48 -11.00 18.50
CA PHE A 160 0.28 -11.74 18.88
C PHE A 160 -0.22 -11.30 20.26
N LYS A 161 -1.45 -10.80 20.36
CA LYS A 161 -2.02 -10.32 21.62
C LYS A 161 -3.54 -10.47 21.61
N LYS A 162 -4.10 -10.91 22.73
CA LYS A 162 -5.57 -11.05 22.91
C LYS A 162 -6.24 -11.84 21.76
N GLY A 163 -5.60 -12.90 21.27
CA GLY A 163 -6.15 -13.74 20.20
C GLY A 163 -6.16 -13.08 18.81
N LYS A 164 -5.39 -12.01 18.61
CA LYS A 164 -5.24 -11.31 17.33
C LYS A 164 -3.79 -11.21 16.92
N ILE A 165 -3.54 -11.25 15.61
CA ILE A 165 -2.27 -10.92 15.00
C ILE A 165 -2.31 -9.44 14.64
N PHE A 166 -1.40 -8.67 15.21
CA PHE A 166 -1.13 -7.28 14.85
C PHE A 166 0.01 -7.29 13.85
N VAL A 167 -0.17 -6.57 12.75
CA VAL A 167 0.80 -6.48 11.67
C VAL A 167 1.07 -5.01 11.38
N GLU A 168 2.33 -4.63 11.40
CA GLU A 168 2.79 -3.33 10.91
C GLU A 168 3.88 -3.53 9.87
N GLY A 169 3.94 -2.67 8.85
CA GLY A 169 4.94 -2.79 7.81
C GLY A 169 4.75 -1.78 6.68
N GLU A 170 5.56 -1.95 5.65
CA GLU A 170 5.51 -1.16 4.43
C GLU A 170 4.98 -2.02 3.28
N TYR A 171 4.34 -1.40 2.30
CA TYR A 171 3.91 -2.04 1.08
C TYR A 171 4.31 -1.22 -0.14
N ASP A 172 4.58 -1.89 -1.25
CA ASP A 172 4.70 -1.28 -2.57
C ASP A 172 3.66 -1.86 -3.51
N LEU A 173 3.11 -1.00 -4.37
CA LEU A 173 2.27 -1.35 -5.49
C LEU A 173 3.02 -1.09 -6.79
N LYS A 174 3.03 -2.09 -7.66
CA LYS A 174 3.46 -1.93 -9.04
C LYS A 174 2.24 -1.64 -9.91
N LEU A 175 2.29 -0.49 -10.56
CA LEU A 175 1.23 0.03 -11.40
C LEU A 175 1.69 -0.03 -12.86
N GLU A 176 0.93 -0.73 -13.70
CA GLU A 176 1.22 -0.81 -15.14
C GLU A 176 0.26 0.09 -15.90
N PHE A 177 0.78 0.82 -16.89
CA PHE A 177 -0.04 1.66 -17.75
C PHE A 177 -1.04 0.82 -18.55
N GLY A 178 -2.31 1.25 -18.56
CA GLY A 178 -3.43 0.42 -19.02
C GLY A 178 -3.82 0.58 -20.50
N PHE A 179 -3.23 1.52 -21.24
CA PHE A 179 -3.60 1.75 -22.65
C PHE A 179 -2.55 1.22 -23.62
N GLU A 180 -3.00 0.88 -24.83
CA GLU A 180 -2.11 0.84 -25.99
C GLU A 180 -1.77 2.28 -26.40
N TYR A 181 -0.48 2.52 -26.68
CA TYR A 181 0.03 3.81 -27.11
C TYR A 181 1.09 3.62 -28.20
N ASP A 182 1.38 4.70 -28.92
CA ASP A 182 2.50 4.72 -29.86
C ASP A 182 3.81 4.53 -29.10
N LYS A 183 4.51 3.41 -29.35
CA LYS A 183 5.76 3.09 -28.63
C LYS A 183 6.89 4.08 -28.91
N ASP A 184 6.78 4.88 -29.97
CA ASP A 184 7.72 5.95 -30.26
C ASP A 184 7.45 7.23 -29.45
N ASP A 185 6.26 7.34 -28.85
CA ASP A 185 5.87 8.43 -27.95
C ASP A 185 6.42 8.18 -26.53
N LYS A 186 7.34 9.04 -26.10
CA LYS A 186 8.07 8.91 -24.82
C LYS A 186 7.46 9.75 -23.71
N HIS A 187 6.16 10.02 -23.76
CA HIS A 187 5.52 10.79 -22.70
C HIS A 187 5.68 10.08 -21.34
N PRO A 188 6.06 10.80 -20.26
CA PRO A 188 6.29 10.18 -18.95
C PRO A 188 5.13 9.35 -18.42
N THR A 189 3.88 9.75 -18.69
CA THR A 189 2.65 9.06 -18.28
C THR A 189 2.55 7.59 -18.73
N PHE A 190 3.32 7.18 -19.77
CA PHE A 190 3.28 5.81 -20.28
C PHE A 190 4.23 4.86 -19.56
N GLN A 191 5.04 5.37 -18.63
CA GLN A 191 5.95 4.56 -17.83
C GLN A 191 5.16 3.86 -16.72
N ASP A 192 5.57 2.63 -16.41
CA ASP A 192 5.08 1.93 -15.24
C ASP A 192 5.53 2.69 -13.97
N GLU A 193 4.65 2.70 -12.97
CA GLU A 193 4.85 3.49 -11.75
C GLU A 193 4.89 2.59 -10.51
N GLU A 194 5.50 3.11 -9.45
CA GLU A 194 5.53 2.46 -8.14
C GLU A 194 4.99 3.41 -7.07
N MET A 195 3.97 2.95 -6.37
CA MET A 195 3.48 3.61 -5.17
C MET A 195 3.89 2.81 -3.95
N SER A 196 4.20 3.47 -2.85
CA SER A 196 4.55 2.84 -1.59
C SER A 196 3.79 3.45 -0.43
N GLY A 197 3.63 2.67 0.61
CA GLY A 197 2.86 3.07 1.78
C GLY A 197 3.24 2.27 3.00
N TYR A 198 2.62 2.62 4.11
CA TYR A 198 2.75 1.88 5.37
C TYR A 198 1.37 1.56 5.90
N PHE A 199 1.32 0.47 6.68
CA PHE A 199 0.08 -0.05 7.23
C PHE A 199 0.27 -0.53 8.68
N GLU A 200 -0.81 -0.40 9.44
CA GLU A 200 -1.07 -1.07 10.71
C GLU A 200 -2.44 -1.75 10.60
N LEU A 201 -2.49 -3.06 10.86
CA LEU A 201 -3.74 -3.81 10.81
C LEU A 201 -3.79 -4.91 11.86
N THR A 202 -5.00 -5.40 12.12
CA THR A 202 -5.23 -6.61 12.89
C THR A 202 -5.92 -7.68 12.07
N LEU A 203 -5.58 -8.92 12.40
CA LEU A 203 -6.16 -10.12 11.82
C LEU A 203 -6.64 -11.04 12.95
N ASP A 204 -7.90 -11.46 12.87
CA ASP A 204 -8.51 -12.41 13.81
C ASP A 204 -8.54 -13.85 13.26
N SER A 205 -9.00 -14.78 14.10
CA SER A 205 -9.08 -16.21 13.78
C SER A 205 -10.04 -16.53 12.64
N ASP A 206 -10.99 -15.64 12.36
CA ASP A 206 -12.00 -15.77 11.31
C ASP A 206 -11.53 -15.14 9.99
N LYS A 207 -10.24 -14.78 9.90
CA LYS A 207 -9.59 -14.13 8.76
C LYS A 207 -10.03 -12.69 8.50
N ASN A 208 -10.74 -12.06 9.43
CA ASN A 208 -11.16 -10.66 9.26
C ASN A 208 -9.96 -9.74 9.47
N ILE A 209 -9.72 -8.88 8.48
CA ILE A 209 -8.74 -7.80 8.55
C ILE A 209 -9.45 -6.54 9.02
N SER A 210 -8.89 -5.87 10.02
CA SER A 210 -9.28 -4.52 10.42
C SER A 210 -8.07 -3.60 10.26
N ILE A 211 -8.17 -2.64 9.36
CA ILE A 211 -7.14 -1.62 9.13
C ILE A 211 -7.20 -0.61 10.28
N GLU A 212 -6.08 -0.40 10.97
CA GLU A 212 -5.94 0.60 12.04
C GLU A 212 -5.36 1.91 11.50
N ASP A 213 -4.37 1.83 10.59
CA ASP A 213 -3.77 2.94 9.85
C ASP A 213 -3.29 2.43 8.50
N MET A 214 -3.51 3.20 7.44
CA MET A 214 -2.97 2.92 6.10
C MET A 214 -2.74 4.24 5.39
N ASP A 215 -1.66 4.31 4.61
CA ASP A 215 -1.46 5.38 3.65
C ASP A 215 -0.83 4.85 2.37
N ILE A 216 -1.03 5.57 1.28
CA ILE A 216 -0.30 5.38 0.03
C ILE A 216 0.37 6.67 -0.41
N GLY A 217 1.48 6.57 -1.14
CA GLY A 217 2.17 7.70 -1.73
C GLY A 217 3.00 7.30 -2.95
N HIS A 218 3.15 8.23 -3.89
CA HIS A 218 3.96 8.03 -5.07
C HIS A 218 5.46 8.15 -4.75
N ASN A 219 6.31 7.26 -5.28
CA ASN A 219 7.75 7.48 -5.21
C ASN A 219 8.17 8.45 -6.32
N PHE A 220 9.03 9.42 -6.00
CA PHE A 220 9.58 10.41 -6.94
C PHE A 220 11.08 10.19 -7.14
#